data_AF-A0A3S3V8L5-F1
#
_entry.id   AF-A0A3S3V8L5-F1
#
_cell.length_a   1.000
_cell.length_b   1.000
_cell.length_c   1.000
_cell.angle_alpha   90.00
_cell.angle_beta   90.00
_cell.angle_gamma   90.00
#
_symmetry.space_group_name_H-M   'P 1'
#
loop_
_entity.id
_entity.type
_entity.pdbx_description
1 polymer ?
#
loop_
_entity_poly.entity_id
_entity_poly.type
_entity_poly.pdbx_seq_one_letter_code
_entity_poly.pdbx_strand_id
1 'polypeptide(L)' 'MARRDETGTAPMRPRKPRSRPLKGEDAEVKHIVEIQNVSPAQARELVRRYGHDWRKIDEAAKSYKDQK' A
#
# COMPACT_ATOMS: atom_id res chain seq x y z
N MET A 1 -26.43 -15.40 -38.84
CA MET A 1 -25.42 -14.37 -38.54
C MET A 1 -24.71 -14.77 -37.26
N ALA A 2 -23.43 -15.13 -37.33
CA ALA A 2 -22.60 -15.45 -36.16
C ALA A 2 -21.20 -14.87 -36.36
N ARG A 3 -20.80 -13.94 -35.49
CA ARG A 3 -19.42 -13.51 -35.28
C ARG A 3 -19.23 -13.31 -33.77
N ARG A 4 -18.17 -13.95 -33.28
CA ARG A 4 -17.66 -14.13 -31.92
C ARG A 4 -16.61 -13.03 -31.63
N ASP A 5 -16.35 -12.79 -30.33
CA ASP A 5 -15.23 -12.07 -29.64
C ASP A 5 -15.81 -11.15 -28.56
N GLU A 6 -15.83 -11.47 -27.26
CA GLU A 6 -14.75 -11.77 -26.30
C GLU A 6 -13.69 -10.67 -26.09
N THR A 7 -13.50 -10.32 -24.82
CA THR A 7 -12.36 -9.62 -24.17
C THR A 7 -12.24 -8.10 -24.26
N GLY A 8 -12.45 -7.47 -23.10
CA GLY A 8 -12.07 -6.10 -22.80
C GLY A 8 -11.59 -5.95 -21.35
N THR A 9 -10.83 -6.92 -20.83
CA THR A 9 -10.10 -6.78 -19.56
C THR A 9 -8.99 -5.76 -19.79
N ALA A 10 -9.28 -4.48 -19.52
CA ALA A 10 -8.28 -3.44 -19.58
C ALA A 10 -7.14 -3.77 -18.59
N PRO A 11 -5.88 -3.91 -19.03
CA PRO A 11 -4.78 -4.09 -18.09
C PRO A 11 -4.67 -2.81 -17.26
N MET A 12 -4.98 -2.91 -15.96
CA MET A 12 -4.73 -1.84 -15.00
C MET A 12 -3.26 -1.43 -15.12
N ARG A 13 -3.01 -0.22 -15.63
CA ARG A 13 -1.67 0.35 -15.77
C ARG A 13 -0.94 0.19 -14.43
N PRO A 14 0.32 -0.25 -14.40
CA PRO A 14 1.08 -0.30 -13.17
C PRO A 14 1.07 1.10 -12.56
N ARG A 15 0.42 1.23 -11.40
CA ARG A 15 0.25 2.52 -10.72
C ARG A 15 1.65 3.01 -10.39
N LYS A 16 2.12 4.00 -11.14
CA LYS A 16 3.43 4.62 -10.96
C LYS A 16 3.56 4.99 -9.47
N PRO A 17 4.63 4.58 -8.76
CA PRO A 17 4.80 4.92 -7.36
C PRO A 17 4.70 6.45 -7.22
N ARG A 18 3.70 6.92 -6.48
CA ARG A 18 3.45 8.36 -6.36
C ARG A 18 4.69 8.99 -5.73
N SER A 19 5.29 9.97 -6.42
CA SER A 19 6.54 10.61 -6.00
C SER A 19 6.34 11.67 -4.92
N ARG A 20 5.10 11.97 -4.54
CA ARG A 20 4.78 13.03 -3.57
C ARG A 20 3.98 12.48 -2.40
N PRO A 21 4.43 12.70 -1.16
CA PRO A 21 3.64 12.41 0.01
C PRO A 21 2.31 13.18 -0.05
N LEU A 22 1.19 12.48 0.01
CA LEU A 22 -0.12 13.11 0.15
C LEU A 22 -0.24 13.69 1.56
N LYS A 23 -0.80 14.90 1.65
CA LYS A 23 -1.16 15.55 2.92
C LYS A 23 -2.20 14.66 3.61
N GLY A 24 -1.74 13.79 4.52
CA GLY A 24 -2.51 12.67 5.08
C GLY A 24 -1.63 11.47 5.46
N GLU A 25 -0.46 11.32 4.83
CA GLU A 25 0.46 10.21 5.13
C GLU A 25 1.00 10.29 6.57
N ASP A 26 1.18 11.47 7.15
CA ASP A 26 1.67 11.60 8.53
C ASP A 26 0.73 11.01 9.59
N ALA A 27 -0.59 11.07 9.37
CA ALA A 27 -1.57 10.49 10.29
C ALA A 27 -1.55 8.95 10.24
N GLU A 28 -1.47 8.38 9.04
CA GLU A 28 -1.34 6.94 8.87
C GLU A 28 0.00 6.43 9.41
N VAL A 29 1.09 7.13 9.12
CA VAL A 29 2.42 6.82 9.66
C VAL A 29 2.39 6.81 11.18
N LYS A 30 1.81 7.83 11.81
CA LYS A 30 1.69 7.89 13.27
C LYS A 30 0.87 6.72 13.81
N HIS A 31 -0.29 6.42 13.20
CA HIS A 31 -1.14 5.33 13.65
C HIS A 31 -0.47 3.95 13.47
N ILE A 32 0.31 3.73 12.41
CA ILE A 32 1.09 2.49 12.21
C ILE A 32 2.21 2.37 13.24
N VAL A 33 2.94 3.46 13.53
CA VAL A 33 3.97 3.47 14.57
C VAL A 33 3.36 3.15 15.94
N GLU A 34 2.19 3.69 16.26
CA GLU A 34 1.52 3.43 17.55
C GLU A 34 0.98 1.99 17.66
N ILE A 35 0.29 1.48 16.62
CA ILE A 35 -0.30 0.13 16.65
C ILE A 35 0.76 -0.96 16.46
N GLN A 36 1.69 -0.75 15.52
CA GLN A 36 2.66 -1.76 15.15
C GLN A 36 4.03 -1.56 15.79
N ASN A 37 4.30 -0.45 16.50
CA ASN A 37 5.59 -0.22 17.15
C ASN A 37 6.79 -0.36 16.19
N VAL A 38 6.59 0.04 14.93
CA VAL A 38 7.63 0.05 13.88
C VAL A 38 8.27 1.44 13.79
N SER A 39 9.42 1.53 13.12
CA SER A 39 10.06 2.83 12.89
C SER A 39 9.19 3.72 11.99
N PRO A 40 9.12 5.05 12.23
CA PRO A 40 8.39 5.97 11.36
C PRO A 40 8.87 5.96 9.90
N ALA A 41 10.13 5.59 9.64
CA ALA A 41 10.62 5.39 8.28
C ALA A 41 10.00 4.16 7.60
N GLN A 42 9.84 3.05 8.35
CA GLN A 42 9.17 1.85 7.86
C GLN A 42 7.69 2.10 7.64
N ALA A 43 7.02 2.77 8.58
CA ALA A 43 5.62 3.15 8.45
C ALA A 43 5.38 4.05 7.22
N ARG A 44 6.27 5.02 6.94
CA ARG A 44 6.22 5.82 5.70
C ARG A 44 6.31 4.96 4.45
N GLU A 45 7.18 3.96 4.47
CA GLU A 45 7.32 3.04 3.34
C GLU A 45 6.07 2.17 3.15
N LEU A 46 5.45 1.72 4.25
CA LEU A 46 4.19 0.99 4.23
C LEU A 46 3.05 1.83 3.64
N VAL A 47 2.87 3.06 4.12
CA VAL A 47 1.86 3.99 3.58
C VAL A 47 2.17 4.33 2.12
N ARG A 48 3.44 4.46 1.73
CA ARG A 48 3.81 4.71 0.34
C ARG A 48 3.53 3.51 -0.59
N ARG A 49 3.72 2.28 -0.12
CA ARG A 49 3.50 1.05 -0.90
C ARG A 49 2.01 0.68 -0.99
N TYR A 50 1.30 0.80 0.12
CA TYR A 50 -0.06 0.30 0.28
C TYR A 50 -1.12 1.41 0.37
N GLY A 51 -0.72 2.67 0.57
CA GLY A 51 -1.64 3.79 0.75
C GLY A 51 -2.44 3.63 2.04
N HIS A 52 -3.76 3.64 1.90
CA HIS A 52 -4.72 3.52 3.00
C HIS A 52 -5.22 2.07 3.20
N ASP A 53 -4.54 1.08 2.62
CA ASP A 53 -4.88 -0.33 2.77
C ASP A 53 -4.34 -0.88 4.10
N TRP A 54 -5.03 -0.56 5.20
CA TRP A 54 -4.67 -0.97 6.57
C TRP A 54 -4.41 -2.46 6.73
N ARG A 55 -5.19 -3.31 6.04
CA ARG A 55 -5.00 -4.77 6.10
C ARG A 55 -3.64 -5.21 5.56
N LYS A 56 -3.20 -4.63 4.44
CA LYS A 56 -1.89 -4.95 3.85
C LYS A 56 -0.74 -4.36 4.65
N ILE A 57 -0.95 -3.19 5.23
CA ILE A 57 0.00 -2.53 6.11
C ILE A 57 0.22 -3.35 7.38
N ASP A 58 -0.82 -3.90 7.99
CA ASP A 58 -0.72 -4.80 9.14
C ASP A 58 0.08 -6.07 8.81
N GLU A 59 -0.22 -6.73 7.68
CA GLU A 59 0.52 -7.91 7.24
C GLU A 59 2.00 -7.63 6.96
N ALA A 60 2.29 -6.52 6.27
CA ALA A 60 3.66 -6.11 5.99
C ALA A 60 4.41 -5.64 7.25
N ALA A 61 3.73 -4.94 8.18
CA ALA A 61 4.29 -4.53 9.46
C ALA A 61 4.63 -5.73 10.36
N LYS A 62 3.77 -6.76 10.39
CA LYS A 62 4.07 -8.04 11.05
C LYS A 62 5.32 -8.70 10.47
N SER A 63 5.49 -8.66 9.16
CA SER A 63 6.69 -9.18 8.49
C SER A 63 7.97 -8.44 8.91
N TYR A 64 7.90 -7.12 9.20
CA TYR A 64 9.04 -6.37 9.73
C TYR A 64 9.39 -6.71 11.19
N LYS A 65 8.41 -7.14 12.00
CA LYS A 65 8.65 -7.60 13.37
C LYS A 65 9.33 -8.96 13.42
N ASP A 66 8.99 -9.84 12.48
CA ASP A 66 9.52 -11.21 12.42
C ASP A 66 10.99 -11.26 11.98
N GLN A 67 11.43 -10.28 11.19
CA GLN A 67 12.84 -10.16 10.75
C GLN A 67 13.77 -9.48 11.77
N LYS A 68 13.38 -9.35 13.04
CA LYS A 68 14.07 -8.49 14.03
C LYS A 68 14.47 -9.22 15.30
#